data_AF-A0A936BSV2-F1
#
_entry.id   AF-A0A936BSV2-F1
#
_cell.length_a   1.000
_cell.length_b   1.000
_cell.length_c   1.000
_cell.angle_alpha   90.00
_cell.angle_beta   90.00
_cell.angle_gamma   90.00
#
_symmetry.space_group_name_H-M   'P 1'
#
loop_
_entity.id
_entity.type
_entity.pdbx_description
1 polymer ?
#
loop_
_entity_poly.entity_id
_entity_poly.type
_entity_poly.pdbx_seq_one_letter_code
_entity_poly.pdbx_strand_id
1 'polypeptide(L)'
;MARLIWLLLTVALGGALLGAASWTAASAQVSGMLGSPPPQMGDRYTAFLWEGMQRVPGQPKAWLFTYGPTKIPGARNVKIWVSPLGKLLKTEPADLQQKLDAFHAKGF
;
A
#
# COMPACT_ATOMS: atom_id res chain seq x y z
N MET A 1 39.33 1.46 10.69
CA MET A 1 38.34 2.29 9.95
C MET A 1 37.58 1.50 8.89
N ALA A 2 38.23 0.86 7.91
CA ALA A 2 37.55 0.17 6.80
C ALA A 2 36.52 -0.90 7.23
N ARG A 3 36.83 -1.72 8.25
CA ARG A 3 35.92 -2.75 8.77
C ARG A 3 34.60 -2.18 9.30
N LEU A 4 34.64 -1.05 10.01
CA LEU A 4 33.45 -0.42 10.58
C LEU A 4 32.57 0.16 9.46
N ILE A 5 33.18 0.80 8.47
CA ILE A 5 32.48 1.31 7.27
C ILE A 5 31.80 0.15 6.53
N TRP A 6 32.51 -0.97 6.36
CA TRP A 6 31.98 -2.13 5.68
C TRP A 6 30.76 -2.73 6.40
N LEU A 7 30.82 -2.82 7.74
CA LEU A 7 29.70 -3.26 8.57
C LEU A 7 28.49 -2.32 8.46
N LEU A 8 28.73 -1.00 8.51
CA LEU A 8 27.67 -0.01 8.33
C LEU A 8 27.00 -0.14 6.95
N LEU A 9 27.79 -0.34 5.89
CA LEU A 9 27.26 -0.56 4.54
C LEU A 9 26.42 -1.83 4.46
N THR A 10 26.86 -2.93 5.08
CA THR A 10 26.08 -4.18 5.06
C THR A 10 24.78 -4.06 5.83
N VAL A 11 24.79 -3.40 6.99
CA VAL A 11 23.56 -3.14 7.76
C VAL A 11 22.62 -2.20 7.00
N ALA A 12 23.14 -1.13 6.41
CA ALA A 12 22.34 -0.20 5.61
C ALA A 12 21.72 -0.90 4.39
N LEU A 13 22.49 -1.73 3.68
CA LEU A 13 21.99 -2.53 2.56
C LEU A 13 20.91 -3.52 3.01
N GLY A 14 21.14 -4.22 4.12
CA GLY A 14 20.15 -5.13 4.71
C GLY A 14 18.84 -4.41 5.04
N GLY A 15 18.91 -3.23 5.67
CA GLY A 15 17.75 -2.40 5.95
C GLY A 15 17.02 -1.95 4.68
N ALA A 16 17.76 -1.51 3.65
CA ALA A 16 17.18 -1.11 2.38
C ALA A 16 16.45 -2.27 1.68
N LEU A 17 17.03 -3.46 1.67
CA LEU A 17 16.41 -4.66 1.08
C LEU A 17 15.13 -5.06 1.82
N LEU A 18 15.13 -5.02 3.16
CA LEU A 18 13.93 -5.30 3.95
C LEU A 18 12.82 -4.27 3.70
N GLY A 19 13.19 -2.98 3.60
CA GLY A 19 12.26 -1.91 3.25
C GLY A 19 11.64 -2.11 1.86
N ALA A 20 12.47 -2.43 0.87
CA ALA A 20 12.03 -2.71 -0.49
C ALA A 20 11.12 -3.95 -0.56
N ALA A 21 11.48 -5.03 0.14
CA ALA A 21 10.66 -6.24 0.21
C ALA A 21 9.30 -5.95 0.85
N SER A 22 9.27 -5.16 1.92
CA SER A 22 8.04 -4.75 2.59
C SER A 22 7.12 -3.92 1.67
N TRP A 23 7.68 -2.93 0.98
CA TRP A 23 6.92 -2.11 0.04
C TRP A 23 6.40 -2.95 -1.14
N THR A 24 7.20 -3.89 -1.64
CA THR A 24 6.82 -4.79 -2.74
C THR A 24 5.66 -5.69 -2.34
N ALA A 25 5.72 -6.31 -1.15
CA ALA A 25 4.62 -7.13 -0.64
C ALA A 25 3.32 -6.32 -0.50
N ALA A 26 3.42 -5.09 0.02
CA ALA A 26 2.26 -4.21 0.17
C ALA A 26 1.69 -3.77 -1.18
N SER A 27 2.55 -3.43 -2.14
CA SER A 27 2.15 -3.03 -3.50
C SER A 27 1.50 -4.18 -4.26
N ALA A 28 2.00 -5.41 -4.12
CA ALA A 28 1.41 -6.59 -4.74
C ALA A 28 -0.03 -6.83 -4.27
N GLN A 29 -0.28 -6.68 -2.96
CA GLN A 29 -1.64 -6.79 -2.41
C GLN A 29 -2.58 -5.73 -2.99
N VAL A 30 -2.12 -4.47 -3.11
CA VAL A 30 -2.92 -3.40 -3.70
C VAL A 30 -3.22 -3.71 -5.17
N SER A 31 -2.20 -4.05 -5.96
CA SER A 31 -2.39 -4.39 -7.37
C SER A 31 -3.35 -5.56 -7.56
N GLY A 32 -3.23 -6.60 -6.74
CA GLY A 32 -4.16 -7.74 -6.76
C GLY A 32 -5.60 -7.34 -6.45
N MET A 33 -5.80 -6.41 -5.51
CA MET A 33 -7.11 -5.89 -5.16
C MET A 33 -7.71 -5.03 -6.27
N LEU A 34 -6.89 -4.20 -6.94
CA LEU A 34 -7.35 -3.37 -8.05
C LEU A 34 -7.71 -4.17 -9.30
N GLY A 35 -7.16 -5.37 -9.45
CA GLY A 35 -7.44 -6.26 -10.57
C GLY A 35 -6.76 -5.82 -11.88
N SER A 36 -7.09 -6.53 -12.95
CA SER A 36 -6.58 -6.28 -14.31
C SER A 36 -7.75 -6.26 -15.31
N PRO A 37 -7.96 -5.16 -16.06
CA PRO A 37 -7.17 -3.93 -16.06
C PRO A 37 -7.41 -3.09 -14.78
N PRO A 38 -6.38 -2.43 -14.22
CA PRO A 38 -6.59 -1.58 -13.06
C PRO A 38 -7.51 -0.41 -13.43
N PRO A 39 -8.42 0.01 -12.53
CA PRO A 39 -9.23 1.21 -12.74
C PRO A 39 -8.35 2.42 -13.00
N GLN A 40 -8.86 3.40 -13.74
CA GLN A 40 -8.18 4.69 -13.90
C GLN A 40 -8.12 5.41 -12.54
N MET A 41 -7.01 5.19 -11.85
CA MET A 41 -6.59 5.91 -10.66
C MET A 41 -5.78 7.12 -11.12
N GLY A 42 -6.09 8.31 -10.61
CA GLY A 42 -5.27 9.50 -10.83
C GLY A 42 -3.92 9.40 -10.12
N ASP A 43 -3.52 10.46 -9.43
CA ASP A 43 -2.23 10.48 -8.75
C ASP A 43 -2.16 9.44 -7.64
N ARG A 44 -0.99 8.79 -7.54
CA ARG A 44 -0.67 7.83 -6.48
C ARG A 44 0.29 8.45 -5.49
N TYR A 45 -0.11 8.48 -4.22
CA TYR A 45 0.76 8.82 -3.10
C TYR A 45 0.96 7.59 -2.21
N THR A 46 2.20 7.35 -1.78
CA THR A 46 2.55 6.23 -0.90
C THR A 46 3.36 6.71 0.28
N ALA A 47 2.98 6.29 1.49
CA ALA A 47 3.70 6.61 2.72
C ALA A 47 3.77 5.40 3.65
N PHE A 48 4.88 5.25 4.37
CA PHE A 48 4.98 4.30 5.47
C PHE A 48 4.62 4.98 6.79
N LEU A 49 3.59 4.47 7.46
CA LEU A 49 3.17 4.94 8.76
C LEU A 49 4.02 4.27 9.84
N TRP A 50 5.18 4.85 10.13
CA TRP A 50 6.12 4.33 11.13
C TRP A 50 5.53 4.33 12.54
N GLU A 51 4.80 5.39 12.89
CA GLU A 51 4.03 5.54 14.12
C GLU A 51 2.74 4.69 14.15
N GLY A 52 2.47 3.94 13.08
CA GLY A 52 1.28 3.11 12.95
C GLY A 52 0.00 3.85 12.59
N MET A 53 -1.06 3.07 12.37
CA MET A 53 -2.39 3.59 12.10
C MET A 53 -3.03 4.14 13.37
N GLN A 54 -2.94 5.45 13.53
CA GLN A 54 -3.64 6.19 14.57
C GLN A 54 -5.15 5.86 14.50
N ARG A 55 -5.76 5.56 15.65
CA ARG A 55 -7.18 5.14 15.80
C ARG A 55 -7.50 3.67 15.44
N VAL A 56 -6.50 2.82 15.20
CA VAL A 56 -6.69 1.36 15.13
C VAL A 56 -6.12 0.71 16.40
N PRO A 57 -6.84 -0.20 17.08
CA PRO A 57 -6.32 -0.92 18.23
C PRO A 57 -4.99 -1.62 17.90
N GLY A 58 -3.98 -1.44 18.76
CA GLY A 58 -2.64 -1.96 18.53
C GLY A 58 -1.77 -1.14 17.55
N GLN A 59 -2.29 -0.05 16.98
CA GLN A 59 -1.58 0.91 16.12
C GLN A 59 -0.61 0.24 15.14
N PRO A 60 -1.09 -0.71 14.30
CA PRO A 60 -0.20 -1.45 13.43
C PRO A 60 0.52 -0.52 12.46
N LYS A 61 1.82 -0.75 12.25
CA LYS A 61 2.58 -0.14 11.16
C LYS A 61 1.95 -0.53 9.83
N ALA A 62 1.89 0.41 8.89
CA ALA A 62 1.21 0.19 7.62
C ALA A 62 1.79 1.05 6.50
N TRP A 63 1.79 0.51 5.29
CA TRP A 63 1.86 1.29 4.06
C TRP A 63 0.48 1.86 3.76
N LEU A 64 0.41 3.18 3.57
CA LEU A 64 -0.75 3.89 3.07
C LEU A 64 -0.56 4.18 1.60
N PHE A 65 -1.48 3.70 0.77
CA PHE A 65 -1.62 4.05 -0.64
C PHE A 65 -2.84 4.93 -0.80
N THR A 66 -2.65 6.15 -1.27
CA THR A 66 -3.73 7.08 -1.60
C THR A 66 -3.79 7.27 -3.10
N TYR A 67 -4.98 7.17 -3.66
CA TYR A 67 -5.27 7.38 -5.07
C TYR A 67 -6.36 8.44 -5.20
N GLY A 68 -6.16 9.39 -6.11
CA GLY A 68 -7.17 10.40 -6.40
C GLY A 68 -6.72 11.41 -7.44
N PRO A 69 -7.64 11.96 -8.25
CA PRO A 69 -9.04 11.52 -8.42
C PRO A 69 -9.14 10.20 -9.21
N THR A 70 -9.95 9.25 -8.76
CA THR A 70 -10.21 7.99 -9.46
C THR A 70 -11.52 8.03 -10.26
N LYS A 71 -11.64 7.18 -11.28
CA LYS A 71 -12.89 6.96 -12.03
C LYS A 71 -13.80 5.88 -11.45
N ILE A 72 -13.52 5.38 -10.25
CA ILE A 72 -14.36 4.37 -9.60
C ILE A 72 -15.68 5.04 -9.16
N PRO A 73 -16.85 4.52 -9.59
CA PRO A 73 -18.14 5.09 -9.21
C PRO A 73 -18.29 5.18 -7.69
N GLY A 74 -18.51 6.38 -7.17
CA GLY A 74 -18.69 6.61 -5.72
C GLY A 74 -17.40 6.49 -4.88
N ALA A 75 -16.21 6.48 -5.48
CA ALA A 75 -14.93 6.44 -4.78
C ALA A 75 -13.88 7.36 -5.41
N ARG A 76 -14.14 8.67 -5.43
CA ARG A 76 -13.25 9.68 -6.04
C ARG A 76 -11.84 9.68 -5.44
N ASN A 77 -11.72 9.39 -4.15
CA ASN A 77 -10.44 9.20 -3.47
C ASN A 77 -10.45 7.85 -2.78
N VAL A 78 -9.37 7.09 -2.94
CA VAL A 78 -9.20 5.76 -2.39
C VAL A 78 -7.96 5.75 -1.51
N LYS A 79 -8.09 5.24 -0.29
CA LYS A 79 -6.98 4.99 0.62
C LYS A 79 -6.96 3.52 0.98
N ILE A 80 -5.78 2.91 0.92
CA ILE A 80 -5.59 1.49 1.19
C ILE A 80 -4.44 1.38 2.17
N TRP A 81 -4.69 0.71 3.29
CA TRP A 81 -3.68 0.43 4.29
C TRP A 81 -3.31 -1.03 4.27
N VAL A 82 -2.03 -1.30 4.12
CA VAL A 82 -1.49 -2.65 4.04
C VAL A 82 -0.35 -2.79 5.04
N SER A 83 -0.32 -3.88 5.79
CA SER A 83 0.78 -4.17 6.70
C SER A 83 2.13 -4.31 5.96
N PRO A 84 3.27 -4.19 6.65
CA PRO A 84 4.59 -4.41 6.06
C PRO A 84 4.78 -5.80 5.43
N LEU A 85 3.93 -6.76 5.82
CA LEU A 85 3.93 -8.15 5.35
C LEU A 85 2.92 -8.40 4.22
N GLY A 86 2.27 -7.36 3.68
CA GLY A 86 1.33 -7.49 2.56
C GLY A 86 -0.11 -7.83 2.96
N LYS A 87 -0.46 -7.91 4.25
CA LYS A 87 -1.86 -8.11 4.66
C LYS A 87 -2.65 -6.81 4.57
N LEU A 88 -3.81 -6.83 3.92
CA LEU A 88 -4.76 -5.70 3.90
C LEU A 88 -5.28 -5.43 5.32
N LEU A 89 -5.17 -4.18 5.77
CA LEU A 89 -5.63 -3.74 7.10
C LEU A 89 -6.95 -3.00 7.02
N LYS A 90 -7.06 -2.06 6.07
CA LYS A 90 -8.24 -1.21 5.91
C LYS A 90 -8.29 -0.64 4.49
N THR A 91 -9.48 -0.30 4.06
CA THR A 91 -9.75 0.50 2.86
C THR A 91 -10.66 1.67 3.22
N GLU A 92 -10.46 2.80 2.55
CA GLU A 92 -11.42 3.90 2.50
C GLU A 92 -11.66 4.23 1.02
N PRO A 93 -12.91 4.16 0.54
CA PRO A 93 -14.11 3.81 1.29
C PRO A 93 -14.14 2.31 1.69
N ALA A 94 -14.87 1.96 2.75
CA ALA A 94 -14.87 0.60 3.31
C ALA A 94 -15.49 -0.43 2.34
N ASP A 95 -16.38 0.01 1.47
CA ASP A 95 -17.04 -0.75 0.41
C ASP A 95 -16.22 -0.80 -0.89
N LEU A 96 -14.95 -0.39 -0.86
CA LEU A 96 -14.10 -0.31 -2.04
C LEU A 96 -14.04 -1.64 -2.82
N GLN A 97 -13.94 -2.78 -2.13
CA GLN A 97 -13.90 -4.08 -2.81
C GLN A 97 -15.18 -4.32 -3.65
N GLN A 98 -16.35 -4.04 -3.07
CA GLN A 98 -17.63 -4.20 -3.77
C GLN A 98 -17.73 -3.26 -4.97
N LYS A 99 -17.19 -2.03 -4.85
CA LYS A 99 -17.15 -1.06 -5.96
C LYS A 99 -16.21 -1.51 -7.08
N LEU A 100 -15.08 -2.12 -6.74
CA LEU A 100 -14.15 -2.70 -7.71
C LEU A 100 -14.78 -3.90 -8.41
N ASP A 101 -15.41 -4.80 -7.67
CA ASP A 101 -16.11 -5.96 -8.24
C ASP A 101 -17.22 -5.51 -9.21
N ALA A 102 -17.99 -4.49 -8.84
CA ALA A 102 -19.01 -3.90 -9.71
C ALA A 102 -18.44 -3.16 -10.93
N PHE A 103 -17.24 -2.59 -10.83
CA PHE A 103 -16.54 -1.97 -11.95
C PHE A 103 -16.09 -3.03 -12.96
N HIS A 104 -15.43 -4.10 -12.48
CA HIS A 104 -14.96 -5.22 -13.29
C HIS A 104 -16.12 -6.00 -13.93
N ALA A 105 -17.22 -6.22 -13.19
CA ALA A 105 -18.42 -6.89 -13.71
C ALA A 105 -19.09 -6.11 -14.85
N LYS A 106 -18.90 -4.78 -14.92
CA LYS A 106 -19.44 -3.94 -16.00
C LYS A 106 -18.54 -3.90 -17.25
N GLY A 107 -17.38 -4.55 -17.24
CA GLY A 107 -16.52 -4.73 -18.42
C GLY A 107 -15.77 -3.46 -18.85
N PHE A 108 -15.44 -2.56 -17.91
CA PHE A 108 -14.60 -1.39 -18.16
C PHE A 108 -13.10 -1.67 -18.03
#